data_AF-A0A1L3GDA6-F1
#
_entry.id   AF-A0A1L3GDA6-F1
#
_cell.length_a   1.000
_cell.length_b   1.000
_cell.length_c   1.000
_cell.angle_alpha   90.00
_cell.angle_beta   90.00
_cell.angle_gamma   90.00
#
_symmetry.space_group_name_H-M   'P 1'
#
loop_
_entity.id
_entity.type
_entity.pdbx_description
1 polymer ?
#
loop_
_entity_poly.entity_id
_entity_poly.type
_entity_poly.pdbx_seq_one_letter_code
_entity_poly.pdbx_strand_id
1 'polypeptide(L)'
;MNRLAIKEYICMHFNPDLSAMDRLNIISRLVSQDEVAVSLLEKLLSTAEGYFGKVVLMEGQMKTARLRLEGEELRELTEVLDKNRKLAHEALISDLHIFNRYLLKNYEDVPTGGLYSKDPDSIRDRVAIADWAGELLAALFNGRRR
;
A
#
# COMPACT_ATOMS: atom_id res chain seq x y z
N MET A 1 -3.58 37.01 -1.17
CA MET A 1 -3.93 35.78 -0.42
C MET A 1 -2.92 35.64 0.71
N ASN A 2 -3.37 35.60 1.97
CA ASN A 2 -2.52 35.76 3.16
C ASN A 2 -1.79 34.46 3.52
N ARG A 3 -0.51 34.52 3.93
CA ARG A 3 0.32 33.34 4.28
C ARG A 3 -0.26 32.53 5.45
N LEU A 4 -1.04 33.15 6.32
CA LEU A 4 -1.77 32.46 7.40
C LEU A 4 -2.91 31.58 6.87
N ALA A 5 -3.70 32.09 5.92
CA ALA A 5 -4.85 31.36 5.37
C ALA A 5 -4.44 30.12 4.56
N ILE A 6 -3.27 30.15 3.92
CA ILE A 6 -2.70 29.00 3.22
C ILE A 6 -2.26 27.92 4.23
N LYS A 7 -1.68 28.32 5.37
CA LYS A 7 -1.23 27.38 6.41
C LYS A 7 -2.41 26.72 7.13
N GLU A 8 -3.48 27.47 7.40
CA GLU A 8 -4.73 26.93 7.94
C GLU A 8 -5.43 25.96 6.96
N TYR A 9 -5.48 26.29 5.67
CA TYR A 9 -6.02 25.40 4.63
C TYR A 9 -5.21 24.10 4.50
N ILE A 10 -3.88 24.20 4.52
CA ILE A 10 -2.98 23.03 4.48
C ILE A 10 -3.15 22.16 5.73
N CYS A 11 -3.26 22.75 6.93
CA CYS A 11 -3.50 21.98 8.17
C CYS A 11 -4.92 21.37 8.25
N MET A 12 -5.92 21.96 7.58
CA MET A 12 -7.27 21.42 7.53
C MET A 12 -7.42 20.24 6.56
N HIS A 13 -6.62 20.17 5.49
CA HIS A 13 -6.75 19.16 4.42
C HIS A 13 -5.55 18.19 4.32
N PHE A 14 -4.54 18.38 5.15
CA PHE A 14 -3.33 17.57 5.19
C PHE A 14 -3.03 17.21 6.63
N ASN A 15 -3.46 16.02 7.04
CA ASN A 15 -3.14 15.49 8.35
C ASN A 15 -2.09 14.38 8.19
N PRO A 16 -0.78 14.69 8.41
CA PRO A 16 0.28 13.68 8.40
C PRO A 16 0.13 12.64 9.52
N ASP A 17 -0.80 12.84 10.46
CA ASP A 17 -1.07 11.94 11.58
C ASP A 17 -2.12 10.85 11.29
N LEU A 18 -2.73 10.83 10.10
CA LEU A 18 -3.71 9.79 9.77
C LEU A 18 -3.01 8.48 9.43
N SER A 19 -3.31 7.44 10.22
CA SER A 19 -2.82 6.09 9.96
C SER A 19 -3.36 5.54 8.64
N ALA A 20 -2.72 4.48 8.13
CA ALA A 20 -3.21 3.76 6.95
C ALA A 20 -4.68 3.30 7.12
N MET A 21 -5.07 2.92 8.34
CA MET A 21 -6.44 2.50 8.65
C MET A 21 -7.42 3.67 8.67
N ASP A 22 -7.03 4.83 9.22
CA ASP A 22 -7.89 6.02 9.22
C ASP A 22 -8.19 6.47 7.79
N ARG A 23 -7.17 6.48 6.94
CA ARG A 23 -7.33 6.80 5.51
C ARG A 23 -8.23 5.79 4.79
N LEU A 24 -8.06 4.50 5.06
CA LEU A 24 -8.93 3.48 4.50
C LEU A 24 -10.40 3.69 4.92
N ASN A 25 -10.66 4.01 6.19
CA ASN A 25 -12.00 4.29 6.70
C ASN A 25 -12.63 5.54 6.07
N ILE A 26 -11.86 6.61 5.89
CA ILE A 26 -12.33 7.83 5.23
C ILE A 26 -12.66 7.54 3.76
N ILE A 27 -11.71 6.92 3.04
CA ILE A 27 -11.84 6.68 1.60
C ILE A 27 -12.95 5.67 1.31
N SER A 28 -13.06 4.58 2.08
CA SER A 28 -14.13 3.59 1.88
C SER A 28 -15.54 4.19 2.03
N ARG A 29 -15.74 5.15 2.95
CA ARG A 29 -16.99 5.89 3.06
C ARG A 29 -17.23 6.80 1.86
N LEU A 30 -16.19 7.55 1.47
CA LEU A 30 -16.21 8.50 0.36
C LEU A 30 -16.60 7.83 -0.96
N VAL A 31 -16.06 6.65 -1.23
CA VAL A 31 -16.25 5.93 -2.50
C VAL A 31 -17.39 4.91 -2.47
N SER A 32 -18.12 4.79 -1.37
CA SER A 32 -19.05 3.66 -1.12
C SER A 32 -20.17 3.49 -2.14
N GLN A 33 -20.52 4.53 -2.90
CA GLN A 33 -21.57 4.51 -3.92
C GLN A 33 -21.01 4.51 -5.36
N ASP A 34 -19.70 4.46 -5.53
CA ASP A 34 -19.02 4.44 -6.81
C ASP A 34 -18.43 3.05 -7.04
N GLU A 35 -19.14 2.23 -7.83
CA GLU A 35 -18.74 0.85 -8.13
C GLU A 35 -17.34 0.75 -8.75
N VAL A 36 -16.92 1.75 -9.54
CA VAL A 36 -15.60 1.77 -10.15
C VAL A 36 -14.53 1.99 -9.09
N ALA A 37 -14.73 2.97 -8.22
CA ALA A 37 -13.79 3.24 -7.13
C ALA A 37 -13.72 2.09 -6.11
N VAL A 38 -14.85 1.46 -5.79
CA VAL A 38 -14.89 0.26 -4.93
C VAL A 38 -14.09 -0.88 -5.55
N SER A 39 -14.31 -1.17 -6.84
CA SER A 39 -13.56 -2.24 -7.53
C SER A 39 -12.06 -1.96 -7.58
N LEU A 40 -11.65 -0.70 -7.79
CA LEU A 40 -10.23 -0.32 -7.75
C LEU A 40 -9.62 -0.46 -6.35
N LEU A 41 -10.37 -0.11 -5.30
CA LEU A 41 -9.94 -0.28 -3.92
C LEU A 41 -9.78 -1.77 -3.57
N GLU A 42 -10.75 -2.62 -3.92
CA GLU A 42 -10.68 -4.06 -3.72
C GLU A 42 -9.47 -4.67 -4.42
N LYS A 43 -9.23 -4.26 -5.67
CA LYS A 43 -8.06 -4.69 -6.43
C LYS A 43 -6.75 -4.28 -5.76
N LEU A 44 -6.65 -3.04 -5.26
CA LEU A 44 -5.49 -2.57 -4.53
C LEU A 44 -5.25 -3.36 -3.23
N LEU A 45 -6.30 -3.63 -2.45
CA LEU A 45 -6.18 -4.45 -1.24
C LEU A 45 -5.71 -5.87 -1.58
N SER A 46 -6.24 -6.45 -2.67
CA SER A 46 -5.82 -7.77 -3.15
C SER A 46 -4.35 -7.80 -3.60
N THR A 47 -3.85 -6.77 -4.29
CA THR A 47 -2.44 -6.71 -4.68
C THR A 47 -1.50 -6.42 -3.52
N ALA A 48 -1.95 -5.66 -2.52
CA ALA A 48 -1.22 -5.49 -1.26
C ALA A 48 -1.06 -6.82 -0.51
N GLU A 49 -2.15 -7.58 -0.36
CA GLU A 49 -2.12 -8.93 0.21
C GLU A 49 -1.20 -9.86 -0.60
N GLY A 50 -1.33 -9.84 -1.93
CA GLY A 50 -0.50 -10.64 -2.83
C GLY A 50 0.99 -10.36 -2.66
N TYR A 51 1.39 -9.09 -2.57
CA TYR A 51 2.77 -8.70 -2.28
C TYR A 51 3.23 -9.20 -0.90
N PHE A 52 2.44 -8.93 0.14
CA PHE A 52 2.76 -9.35 1.51
C PHE A 52 2.94 -10.87 1.61
N GLY A 53 2.04 -11.64 0.99
CA GLY A 53 2.14 -13.10 0.93
C GLY A 53 3.42 -13.59 0.23
N LYS A 54 3.87 -12.93 -0.85
CA LYS A 54 5.15 -13.27 -1.50
C LYS A 54 6.35 -12.96 -0.62
N VAL A 55 6.33 -11.85 0.13
CA VAL A 55 7.39 -11.51 1.08
C VAL A 55 7.47 -12.56 2.19
N VAL A 56 6.34 -12.88 2.85
CA VAL A 56 6.31 -13.88 3.92
C VAL A 56 6.76 -15.25 3.42
N LEU A 57 6.30 -15.66 2.23
CA LEU A 57 6.72 -16.91 1.60
C LEU A 57 8.23 -16.93 1.34
N MET A 58 8.77 -15.86 0.76
CA MET A 58 10.20 -15.74 0.46
C MET A 58 11.03 -15.82 1.73
N GLU A 59 10.73 -15.02 2.75
CA GLU A 59 11.47 -15.01 4.01
C GLU A 59 11.40 -16.37 4.73
N GLY A 60 10.22 -16.98 4.78
CA GLY A 60 10.03 -18.30 5.38
C GLY A 60 10.77 -19.41 4.64
N GLN A 61 10.69 -19.43 3.31
CA GLN A 61 11.40 -20.42 2.49
C GLN A 61 12.92 -20.21 2.54
N MET A 62 13.41 -18.98 2.44
CA MET A 62 14.84 -18.70 2.52
C MET A 62 15.44 -19.11 3.87
N LYS A 63 14.70 -18.90 4.96
CA LYS A 63 15.13 -19.30 6.31
C LYS A 63 15.27 -20.82 6.46
N THR A 64 14.38 -21.58 5.82
CA THR A 64 14.35 -23.05 5.92
C THR A 64 15.19 -23.74 4.85
N ALA A 65 15.29 -23.16 3.65
CA ALA A 65 16.10 -23.67 2.54
C ALA A 65 17.58 -23.75 2.89
N ARG A 66 18.10 -22.76 3.61
CA ARG A 66 19.50 -22.73 4.10
C ARG A 66 19.87 -23.88 5.05
N LEU A 67 18.89 -24.66 5.53
CA LEU A 67 19.13 -25.85 6.35
C LEU A 67 19.40 -27.10 5.52
N ARG A 68 19.12 -27.08 4.21
CA ARG A 68 19.13 -28.29 3.36
C ARG A 68 19.60 -28.10 1.92
N LEU A 69 19.62 -26.87 1.41
CA LEU A 69 20.08 -26.53 0.06
C LEU A 69 21.38 -25.75 0.14
N GLU A 70 22.28 -26.00 -0.81
CA GLU A 70 23.56 -25.31 -0.96
C GLU A 70 23.82 -24.93 -2.41
N GLY A 71 24.78 -24.02 -2.63
CA GLY A 71 25.29 -23.68 -3.95
C GLY A 71 24.21 -23.27 -4.95
N GLU A 72 24.11 -24.00 -6.06
CA GLU A 72 23.25 -23.65 -7.20
C GLU A 72 21.76 -23.78 -6.86
N GLU A 73 21.33 -24.82 -6.15
CA GLU A 73 19.92 -25.04 -5.83
C GLU A 73 19.35 -23.91 -4.96
N LEU A 74 20.16 -23.42 -4.01
CA LEU A 74 19.79 -22.28 -3.18
C LEU A 74 19.72 -20.99 -4.00
N ARG A 75 20.62 -20.82 -4.98
CA ARG A 75 20.63 -19.66 -5.88
C ARG A 75 19.39 -19.64 -6.76
N GLU A 76 19.08 -20.74 -7.44
CA GLU A 76 17.90 -20.86 -8.30
C GLU A 76 16.60 -20.58 -7.54
N LEU A 77 16.46 -21.14 -6.32
CA LEU A 77 15.31 -20.86 -5.46
C LEU A 77 15.22 -19.37 -5.11
N THR A 78 16.34 -18.75 -4.73
CA THR A 78 16.39 -17.32 -4.38
C THR A 78 15.96 -16.45 -5.56
N GLU A 79 16.45 -16.75 -6.77
CA GLU A 79 16.11 -16.00 -7.99
C GLU A 79 14.62 -16.10 -8.33
N VAL A 80 14.03 -17.30 -8.22
CA VAL A 80 12.59 -17.50 -8.46
C VAL A 80 11.76 -16.72 -7.45
N LEU A 81 12.12 -16.77 -6.17
CA LEU A 81 11.42 -16.04 -5.11
C LEU A 81 11.52 -14.53 -5.29
N ASP A 82 12.72 -14.02 -5.57
CA ASP A 82 12.93 -12.59 -5.76
C ASP A 82 12.18 -12.05 -6.98
N LYS A 83 12.20 -12.79 -8.11
CA LYS A 83 11.43 -12.45 -9.31
C LYS A 83 9.93 -12.36 -8.99
N ASN A 84 9.39 -13.33 -8.28
CA ASN A 84 7.98 -13.35 -7.90
C ASN A 84 7.62 -12.19 -6.95
N ARG A 85 8.48 -11.89 -5.98
CA ARG A 85 8.32 -10.73 -5.08
C ARG A 85 8.32 -9.42 -5.86
N LYS A 86 9.26 -9.26 -6.79
CA LYS A 86 9.39 -8.04 -7.61
C LYS A 86 8.16 -7.81 -8.48
N LEU A 87 7.65 -8.84 -9.14
CA LEU A 87 6.43 -8.76 -9.95
C LEU A 87 5.21 -8.36 -9.10
N ALA A 88 5.05 -8.97 -7.92
CA ALA A 88 3.96 -8.62 -7.01
C ALA A 88 4.08 -7.17 -6.51
N HIS A 89 5.30 -6.70 -6.25
CA HIS A 89 5.55 -5.32 -5.84
C HIS A 89 5.21 -4.33 -6.96
N GLU A 90 5.54 -4.64 -8.21
CA GLU A 90 5.19 -3.80 -9.36
C GLU A 90 3.68 -3.70 -9.56
N ALA A 91 2.95 -4.79 -9.35
CA ALA A 91 1.49 -4.79 -9.37
C ALA A 91 0.90 -3.89 -8.27
N LEU A 92 1.39 -4.02 -7.04
CA LEU A 92 1.00 -3.17 -5.90
C LEU A 92 1.22 -1.68 -6.20
N ILE A 93 2.41 -1.31 -6.67
CA ILE A 93 2.74 0.09 -7.02
C ILE A 93 1.79 0.62 -8.11
N SER A 94 1.58 -0.19 -9.15
CA SER A 94 0.69 0.18 -10.26
C SER A 94 -0.74 0.43 -9.79
N ASP A 95 -1.31 -0.49 -9.02
CA ASP A 95 -2.69 -0.37 -8.54
C ASP A 95 -2.86 0.75 -7.52
N LEU A 96 -1.85 1.01 -6.66
CA LEU A 96 -1.85 2.16 -5.75
C LEU A 96 -1.95 3.47 -6.55
N HIS A 97 -1.14 3.61 -7.60
CA HIS A 97 -1.18 4.79 -8.44
C HIS A 97 -2.47 4.92 -9.25
N ILE A 98 -3.01 3.81 -9.79
CA ILE A 98 -4.29 3.82 -10.51
C ILE A 98 -5.40 4.32 -9.58
N PHE A 99 -5.51 3.72 -8.39
CA PHE A 99 -6.54 4.09 -7.43
C PHE A 99 -6.39 5.53 -6.95
N ASN A 100 -5.19 5.95 -6.53
CA ASN A 100 -4.97 7.33 -6.08
C ASN A 100 -5.23 8.37 -7.18
N ARG A 101 -4.86 8.09 -8.44
CA ARG A 101 -5.21 8.99 -9.56
C ARG A 101 -6.72 9.08 -9.77
N TYR A 102 -7.43 7.96 -9.65
CA TYR A 102 -8.88 7.95 -9.74
C TYR A 102 -9.51 8.79 -8.62
N LEU A 103 -9.06 8.59 -7.37
CA LEU A 103 -9.53 9.35 -6.22
C LEU A 103 -9.33 10.85 -6.41
N LEU A 104 -8.09 11.29 -6.67
CA LEU A 104 -7.73 12.70 -6.78
C LEU A 104 -8.40 13.42 -7.95
N LYS A 105 -8.86 12.67 -8.96
CA LYS A 105 -9.58 13.22 -10.11
C LYS A 105 -11.07 13.43 -9.86
N ASN A 106 -11.70 12.51 -9.12
CA ASN A 106 -13.16 12.43 -9.04
C ASN A 106 -13.73 12.93 -7.71
N TYR A 107 -12.89 13.20 -6.72
CA TYR A 107 -13.31 13.57 -5.37
C TYR A 107 -12.49 14.73 -4.84
N GLU A 108 -13.18 15.75 -4.30
CA GLU A 108 -12.54 16.96 -3.75
C GLU A 108 -12.02 16.74 -2.31
N ASP A 109 -12.70 15.91 -1.52
CA ASP A 109 -12.41 15.68 -0.09
C ASP A 109 -11.39 14.55 0.17
N VAL A 110 -10.53 14.24 -0.80
CA VAL A 110 -9.53 13.16 -0.66
C VAL A 110 -8.35 13.67 0.17
N PRO A 111 -7.91 12.91 1.21
CA PRO A 111 -6.69 13.25 1.93
C PRO A 111 -5.49 13.37 0.98
N THR A 112 -4.60 14.33 1.20
CA THR A 112 -3.44 14.46 0.31
C THR A 112 -2.56 13.20 0.37
N GLY A 113 -2.18 12.67 -0.80
CA GLY A 113 -1.58 11.34 -0.93
C GLY A 113 -2.59 10.20 -1.14
N GLY A 114 -3.90 10.50 -1.13
CA GLY A 114 -4.95 9.50 -1.31
C GLY A 114 -4.93 8.47 -0.18
N LEU A 115 -4.95 7.19 -0.55
CA LEU A 115 -4.85 6.08 0.41
C LEU A 115 -3.45 5.94 1.02
N TYR A 116 -2.42 6.48 0.35
CA TYR A 116 -1.04 6.39 0.79
C TYR A 116 -0.82 7.30 2.01
N SER A 117 -0.54 6.70 3.18
CA SER A 117 -0.46 7.42 4.47
C SER A 117 0.92 7.94 4.82
N LYS A 118 1.95 7.62 4.01
CA LYS A 118 3.31 8.14 4.20
C LYS A 118 3.45 9.52 3.55
N ASP A 119 4.66 10.07 3.61
CA ASP A 119 5.02 11.30 2.89
C ASP A 119 4.66 11.17 1.39
N PRO A 120 3.78 12.02 0.83
CA PRO A 120 3.41 11.94 -0.57
C PRO A 120 4.58 12.01 -1.56
N ASP A 121 5.69 12.65 -1.20
CA ASP A 121 6.89 12.70 -2.04
C ASP A 121 7.58 11.32 -2.14
N SER A 122 7.36 10.45 -1.15
CA SER A 122 7.86 9.07 -1.11
C SER A 122 7.00 8.07 -1.89
N ILE A 123 5.89 8.50 -2.53
CA ILE A 123 5.02 7.59 -3.30
C ILE A 123 5.69 6.98 -4.54
N ARG A 124 6.94 7.35 -4.86
CA ARG A 124 7.76 6.71 -5.90
C ARG A 124 8.83 5.80 -5.32
N ASP A 125 9.02 5.82 -4.01
CA ASP A 125 9.94 4.94 -3.30
C ASP A 125 9.26 3.58 -3.09
N ARG A 126 9.86 2.55 -3.69
CA ARG A 126 9.39 1.17 -3.61
C ARG A 126 9.39 0.69 -2.16
N VAL A 127 10.40 1.04 -1.37
CA VAL A 127 10.50 0.59 0.03
C VAL A 127 9.37 1.21 0.86
N ALA A 128 9.15 2.51 0.69
CA ALA A 128 8.08 3.21 1.41
C ALA A 128 6.67 2.68 1.06
N ILE A 129 6.45 2.22 -0.17
CA ILE A 129 5.19 1.55 -0.57
C ILE A 129 5.06 0.17 0.07
N ALA A 130 6.13 -0.62 0.10
CA ALA A 130 6.14 -1.92 0.77
C ALA A 130 5.81 -1.78 2.27
N ASP A 131 6.44 -0.82 2.95
CA ASP A 131 6.21 -0.54 4.36
C ASP A 131 4.77 -0.09 4.62
N TRP A 132 4.25 0.82 3.79
CA TRP A 132 2.85 1.24 3.86
C TRP A 132 1.86 0.07 3.70
N ALA A 133 2.10 -0.83 2.74
CA ALA A 133 1.24 -1.99 2.54
C ALA A 133 1.26 -2.94 3.74
N GLY A 134 2.45 -3.15 4.34
CA GLY A 134 2.58 -3.91 5.58
C GLY A 134 1.80 -3.30 6.75
N GLU A 135 1.90 -1.98 6.93
CA GLU A 135 1.17 -1.25 7.97
C GLU A 135 -0.35 -1.33 7.79
N LEU A 136 -0.83 -1.14 6.55
CA LEU A 136 -2.26 -1.23 6.22
C LEU A 136 -2.82 -2.62 6.55
N LEU A 137 -2.15 -3.69 6.09
CA LEU A 137 -2.60 -5.05 6.31
C LEU A 137 -2.51 -5.47 7.78
N ALA A 138 -1.46 -5.05 8.49
CA ALA A 138 -1.34 -5.28 9.93
C ALA A 138 -2.48 -4.59 10.70
N ALA A 139 -2.82 -3.36 10.33
CA ALA A 139 -3.93 -2.64 10.95
C ALA A 139 -5.29 -3.32 10.67
N LEU A 140 -5.53 -3.77 9.43
CA LEU A 140 -6.72 -4.55 9.07
C LEU A 140 -6.83 -5.83 9.89
N PHE A 141 -5.74 -6.59 10.01
CA PHE A 141 -5.72 -7.82 10.80
C PHE A 141 -6.02 -7.53 12.28
N ASN A 142 -5.40 -6.50 12.86
CA ASN A 142 -5.58 -6.15 14.27
C ASN A 142 -6.99 -5.59 14.56
N GLY A 143 -7.61 -4.89 13.60
CA GLY A 143 -8.95 -4.32 13.70
C GLY A 143 -10.12 -5.26 13.39
N ARG A 144 -9.84 -6.54 13.06
CA ARG A 144 -10.88 -7.51 12.70
C ARG A 144 -11.87 -7.77 13.85
N ARG A 145 -13.13 -8.04 13.51
CA ARG A 145 -14.14 -8.50 14.48
C ARG A 145 -13.72 -9.86 15.06
N ARG A 146 -13.94 -10.05 16.35
CA ARG A 146 -13.70 -11.32 17.06
C ARG A 146 -14.98 -12.10 17.23
#